data_AF-A0A2V2L5Z0-F1
#
_entry.id   AF-A0A2V2L5Z0-F1
#
_cell.length_a   1.000
_cell.length_b   1.000
_cell.length_c   1.000
_cell.angle_alpha   90.00
_cell.angle_beta   90.00
_cell.angle_gamma   90.00
#
_symmetry.space_group_name_H-M   'P 1'
#
loop_
_entity.id
_entity.type
_entity.pdbx_description
1 polymer ?
#
loop_
_entity_poly.entity_id
_entity_poly.type
_entity_poly.pdbx_seq_one_letter_code
_entity_poly.pdbx_strand_id
1 'polypeptide(L)'
;MLSLVVLTACAKAPPPAVFTDYATNVQIAQVLAAGCPDVTLNQAGMGAGARDLGVALRAQGYTAEDIAAFPDTIDVGEIRGRAQAYLTANGIDPTDRATVCPVAKREIDAGSPIAAFLTAA
;
A
#
# COMPACT_ATOMS: atom_id res chain seq x y z
N MET A 1 0.91 41.79 -25.00
CA MET A 1 0.83 40.76 -23.94
C MET A 1 0.44 39.45 -24.59
N LEU A 2 1.38 38.55 -24.83
CA LEU A 2 1.09 37.20 -25.34
C LEU A 2 0.76 36.31 -24.14
N SER A 3 -0.51 35.92 -23.99
CA SER A 3 -0.90 34.87 -23.04
C SER A 3 -0.60 33.51 -23.65
N LEU A 4 0.36 32.79 -23.08
CA LEU A 4 0.48 31.34 -23.27
C LEU A 4 -0.63 30.66 -22.48
N VAL A 5 -1.59 30.07 -23.18
CA VAL A 5 -2.47 29.04 -22.60
C VAL A 5 -1.66 27.75 -22.62
N VAL A 6 -1.12 27.37 -21.46
CA VAL A 6 -0.53 26.04 -21.29
C VAL A 6 -1.70 25.06 -21.27
N LEU A 7 -1.85 24.29 -22.35
CA LEU A 7 -2.65 23.07 -22.35
C LEU A 7 -1.94 22.07 -21.44
N THR A 8 -2.24 22.12 -20.15
CA THR A 8 -1.92 21.01 -19.26
C THR A 8 -2.69 19.82 -19.79
N ALA A 9 -1.98 18.81 -20.30
CA ALA A 9 -2.57 17.50 -20.53
C ALA A 9 -3.36 17.13 -19.26
N CYS A 10 -4.57 16.60 -19.41
CA CYS A 10 -5.37 16.07 -18.31
C CYS A 10 -4.66 14.87 -17.68
N ALA A 11 -3.55 15.10 -16.97
CA ALA A 11 -2.99 14.15 -16.05
C ALA A 11 -4.08 13.95 -14.99
N LYS A 12 -4.67 12.76 -14.98
CA LYS A 12 -5.70 12.41 -14.00
C LYS A 12 -5.08 12.60 -12.61
N ALA A 13 -5.81 13.30 -11.74
CA ALA A 13 -5.29 13.76 -10.45
C ALA A 13 -4.68 12.59 -9.66
N PRO A 14 -3.58 12.82 -8.92
CA PRO A 14 -2.95 11.75 -8.15
C PRO A 14 -3.96 11.17 -7.15
N PRO A 15 -3.83 9.88 -6.80
CA PRO A 15 -4.67 9.28 -5.79
C PRO A 15 -4.56 10.02 -4.46
N PRO A 16 -5.64 10.07 -3.66
CA PRO A 16 -5.58 10.64 -2.31
C PRO A 16 -4.69 9.80 -1.40
N ALA A 17 -4.20 10.42 -0.31
CA ALA A 17 -3.29 9.78 0.64
C ALA A 17 -3.78 8.41 1.14
N VAL A 18 -5.09 8.25 1.39
CA VAL A 18 -5.68 6.97 1.84
C VAL A 18 -5.41 5.82 0.87
N PHE A 19 -5.35 6.08 -0.44
CA PHE A 19 -5.03 5.08 -1.45
C PHE A 19 -3.53 4.75 -1.41
N THR A 20 -2.67 5.76 -1.31
CA THR A 20 -1.21 5.59 -1.21
C THR A 20 -0.82 4.83 0.07
N ASP A 21 -1.46 5.13 1.20
CA ASP A 21 -1.24 4.45 2.48
C ASP A 21 -1.67 2.98 2.41
N TYR A 22 -2.85 2.71 1.83
CA TYR A 22 -3.30 1.34 1.57
C TYR A 22 -2.30 0.57 0.70
N ALA A 23 -1.90 1.15 -0.43
CA ALA A 23 -0.96 0.50 -1.35
C ALA A 23 0.40 0.25 -0.71
N THR A 24 0.87 1.18 0.14
CA THR A 24 2.10 1.02 0.91
C THR A 24 2.00 -0.14 1.90
N ASN A 25 0.91 -0.23 2.67
CA ASN A 25 0.72 -1.33 3.63
C ASN A 25 0.62 -2.69 2.94
N VAL A 26 -0.08 -2.77 1.79
CA VAL A 26 -0.13 -3.97 0.96
C VAL A 26 1.26 -4.35 0.46
N GLN A 27 2.04 -3.39 -0.04
CA GLN A 27 3.39 -3.65 -0.53
C GLN A 27 4.30 -4.17 0.59
N ILE A 28 4.22 -3.60 1.79
CA ILE A 28 4.98 -4.08 2.95
C ILE A 28 4.54 -5.50 3.32
N ALA A 29 3.23 -5.77 3.40
CA ALA A 29 2.72 -7.11 3.69
C ALA A 29 3.21 -8.16 2.67
N GLN A 30 3.24 -7.82 1.38
CA GLN A 30 3.80 -8.69 0.34
C GLN A 30 5.27 -9.01 0.58
N VAL A 31 6.09 -8.01 0.93
CA VAL A 31 7.50 -8.21 1.24
C VAL A 31 7.67 -9.10 2.48
N LEU A 32 6.91 -8.85 3.54
CA LEU A 32 6.98 -9.63 4.77
C LEU A 32 6.58 -11.10 4.56
N ALA A 33 5.49 -11.35 3.81
CA ALA A 33 5.04 -12.70 3.47
C ALA A 33 6.01 -13.42 2.51
N ALA A 34 6.66 -12.70 1.59
CA ALA A 34 7.65 -13.29 0.71
C ALA A 34 8.94 -13.68 1.45
N GLY A 35 9.35 -12.89 2.45
CA GLY A 35 10.56 -13.13 3.23
C GLY A 35 10.39 -14.11 4.41
N CYS A 36 9.16 -14.32 4.89
CA CYS A 36 8.89 -15.17 6.05
C CYS A 36 7.96 -16.35 5.71
N PRO A 37 8.45 -17.61 5.70
CA PRO A 37 7.63 -18.78 5.33
C PRO A 37 6.54 -19.12 6.35
N ASP A 38 6.60 -18.58 7.57
CA ASP A 38 5.59 -18.80 8.61
C ASP A 38 4.43 -17.79 8.55
N VAL A 39 4.44 -16.90 7.54
CA VAL A 39 3.43 -15.86 7.36
C VAL A 39 3.01 -15.84 5.89
N THR A 40 1.71 -15.78 5.65
CA THR A 40 1.16 -15.69 4.29
C THR A 40 0.25 -14.47 4.14
N LEU A 41 -0.06 -14.11 2.90
CA LEU A 41 -1.04 -13.07 2.62
C LEU A 41 -2.45 -13.55 2.98
N ASN A 42 -3.13 -12.77 3.81
CA ASN A 42 -4.52 -13.00 4.16
C ASN A 42 -5.44 -12.56 3.02
N GLN A 43 -5.83 -13.47 2.14
CA GLN A 43 -6.68 -13.17 0.98
C GLN A 43 -8.03 -12.57 1.37
N ALA A 44 -8.62 -13.02 2.49
CA ALA A 44 -9.85 -12.44 3.01
C ALA A 44 -9.63 -10.99 3.48
N GLY A 45 -8.52 -10.74 4.17
CA GLY A 45 -8.10 -9.40 4.61
C GLY A 45 -7.81 -8.45 3.44
N MET A 46 -7.15 -8.94 2.38
CA MET A 46 -6.93 -8.20 1.12
C MET A 46 -8.26 -7.79 0.47
N GLY A 47 -9.22 -8.72 0.40
CA GLY A 47 -10.55 -8.46 -0.15
C GLY A 47 -11.36 -7.46 0.69
N ALA A 48 -11.28 -7.58 2.02
CA ALA A 48 -11.93 -6.64 2.95
C ALA A 48 -11.31 -5.23 2.84
N GLY A 49 -9.98 -5.12 2.89
CA GLY A 49 -9.29 -3.84 2.79
C GLY A 49 -9.55 -3.10 1.48
N ALA A 50 -9.62 -3.82 0.34
CA ALA A 50 -9.99 -3.21 -0.94
C ALA A 50 -11.43 -2.66 -0.94
N ARG A 51 -12.37 -3.35 -0.28
CA ARG A 51 -13.74 -2.88 -0.11
C ARG A 51 -13.79 -1.65 0.79
N ASP A 52 -13.10 -1.68 1.92
CA ASP A 52 -13.05 -0.58 2.89
C ASP A 52 -12.41 0.67 2.29
N LEU A 53 -11.32 0.51 1.54
CA LEU A 53 -10.73 1.59 0.76
C LEU A 53 -11.74 2.18 -0.22
N GLY A 54 -12.47 1.33 -0.96
CA GLY A 54 -13.51 1.79 -1.87
C GLY A 54 -14.64 2.55 -1.16
N VAL A 55 -15.01 2.18 0.06
CA VAL A 55 -15.98 2.93 0.88
C VAL A 55 -15.39 4.27 1.30
N ALA A 56 -14.16 4.29 1.80
CA ALA A 56 -13.48 5.51 2.24
C ALA A 56 -13.31 6.53 1.10
N LEU A 57 -12.97 6.06 -0.10
CA LEU A 57 -12.82 6.92 -1.28
C LEU A 57 -14.16 7.49 -1.75
N ARG A 58 -15.24 6.67 -1.77
CA ARG A 58 -16.57 7.17 -2.11
C ARG A 58 -17.08 8.19 -1.09
N ALA A 59 -16.78 8.01 0.20
CA ALA A 59 -17.10 8.99 1.23
C ALA A 59 -16.37 10.34 1.04
N GLN A 60 -15.24 10.34 0.33
CA GLN A 60 -14.51 11.55 -0.08
C GLN A 60 -15.00 12.12 -1.43
N GLY A 61 -16.00 11.52 -2.06
CA GLY A 61 -16.61 12.00 -3.31
C GLY A 61 -16.02 11.41 -4.58
N TYR A 62 -15.11 10.43 -4.49
CA TYR A 62 -14.56 9.77 -5.68
C TYR A 62 -15.56 8.79 -6.30
N THR A 63 -15.65 8.81 -7.62
CA THR A 63 -16.49 7.87 -8.37
C THR A 63 -15.80 6.51 -8.53
N ALA A 64 -16.55 5.48 -8.96
CA ALA A 64 -15.96 4.19 -9.27
C ALA A 64 -14.90 4.28 -10.40
N GLU A 65 -15.12 5.17 -11.37
CA GLU A 65 -14.20 5.42 -12.49
C GLU A 65 -12.91 6.11 -12.03
N ASP A 66 -13.01 7.04 -11.06
CA ASP A 66 -11.84 7.65 -10.44
C ASP A 66 -10.99 6.61 -9.71
N ILE A 67 -11.64 5.79 -8.89
CA ILE A 67 -10.98 4.74 -8.09
C ILE A 67 -10.30 3.71 -9.00
N ALA A 68 -10.96 3.29 -10.07
CA ALA A 68 -10.43 2.30 -11.00
C ALA A 68 -9.16 2.77 -11.74
N ALA A 69 -9.01 4.09 -11.93
CA ALA A 69 -7.87 4.67 -12.61
C ALA A 69 -6.69 5.00 -11.68
N PHE A 70 -6.88 4.99 -10.36
CA PHE A 70 -5.80 5.31 -9.42
C PHE A 70 -4.53 4.47 -9.59
N PRO A 71 -4.60 3.14 -9.84
CA PRO A 71 -3.41 2.34 -10.13
C PRO A 71 -2.55 2.87 -11.30
N ASP A 72 -3.15 3.55 -12.29
CA ASP A 72 -2.44 4.10 -13.45
C ASP A 72 -1.82 5.48 -13.17
N THR A 73 -2.31 6.16 -12.14
CA THR A 73 -1.92 7.54 -11.79
C THR A 73 -1.05 7.63 -10.55
N ILE A 74 -0.85 6.50 -9.85
CA ILE A 74 -0.09 6.48 -8.61
C ILE A 74 1.40 6.63 -8.86
N ASP A 75 2.07 7.37 -7.98
CA ASP A 75 3.53 7.37 -7.91
C ASP A 75 4.03 6.07 -7.26
N VAL A 76 4.34 5.08 -8.09
CA VAL A 76 4.92 3.81 -7.63
C VAL A 76 6.28 4.02 -6.94
N GLY A 77 7.02 5.07 -7.31
CA GLY A 77 8.28 5.44 -6.67
C GLY A 77 8.07 5.87 -5.22
N GLU A 78 7.02 6.64 -4.95
CA GLU A 78 6.62 7.02 -3.59
C GLU A 78 6.30 5.79 -2.73
N ILE A 79 5.46 4.88 -3.23
CA ILE A 79 5.08 3.65 -2.50
C ILE A 79 6.33 2.82 -2.17
N ARG A 80 7.20 2.61 -3.17
CA ARG A 80 8.46 1.86 -2.98
C ARG A 80 9.37 2.56 -1.98
N GLY A 81 9.49 3.89 -2.05
CA GLY A 81 10.29 4.68 -1.12
C GLY A 81 9.78 4.56 0.32
N ARG A 82 8.47 4.66 0.54
CA ARG A 82 7.84 4.48 1.85
C ARG A 82 8.01 3.06 2.39
N ALA A 83 7.80 2.05 1.55
CA ALA A 83 8.02 0.66 1.93
C ALA A 83 9.49 0.41 2.31
N GLN A 84 10.44 0.91 1.51
CA GLN A 84 11.87 0.80 1.81
C GLN A 84 12.24 1.51 3.11
N ALA A 85 11.69 2.70 3.36
CA ALA A 85 11.91 3.42 4.61
C ALA A 85 11.41 2.63 5.81
N TYR A 86 10.24 1.98 5.70
CA TYR A 86 9.73 1.08 6.73
C TYR A 86 10.68 -0.10 6.97
N LEU A 87 11.16 -0.77 5.91
CA LEU A 87 12.10 -1.89 6.04
C LEU A 87 13.39 -1.46 6.74
N THR A 88 13.98 -0.34 6.32
CA THR A 88 15.21 0.21 6.91
C THR A 88 15.01 0.61 8.37
N ALA A 89 13.92 1.30 8.70
CA ALA A 89 13.63 1.72 10.07
C ALA A 89 13.44 0.54 11.04
N ASN A 90 13.02 -0.62 10.52
CA ASN A 90 12.82 -1.84 11.29
C ASN A 90 13.98 -2.83 11.18
N GLY A 91 15.09 -2.46 10.52
CA GLY A 91 16.25 -3.33 10.34
C GLY A 91 15.96 -4.62 9.54
N ILE A 92 15.02 -4.55 8.59
CA ILE A 92 14.58 -5.70 7.80
C ILE A 92 15.44 -5.83 6.55
N ASP A 93 16.11 -6.97 6.42
CA ASP A 93 16.54 -7.49 5.13
C ASP A 93 15.46 -8.46 4.62
N PRO A 94 14.77 -8.15 3.50
CA PRO A 94 13.66 -8.98 3.00
C PRO A 94 14.11 -10.37 2.55
N THR A 95 15.41 -10.60 2.39
CA THR A 95 16.00 -11.89 2.00
C THR A 95 16.52 -12.70 3.19
N ASP A 96 16.64 -12.08 4.37
CA ASP A 96 17.06 -12.74 5.61
C ASP A 96 15.87 -13.02 6.53
N ARG A 97 15.51 -14.30 6.61
CA ARG A 97 14.46 -14.81 7.51
C ARG A 97 14.63 -14.34 8.95
N ALA A 98 15.87 -14.25 9.44
CA ALA A 98 16.16 -13.89 10.82
C ALA A 98 15.76 -12.45 11.15
N THR A 99 15.71 -11.57 10.14
CA THR A 99 15.29 -10.17 10.31
C THR A 99 13.81 -9.96 9.99
N VAL A 100 13.29 -10.58 8.93
CA VAL A 100 11.92 -10.33 8.45
C VAL A 100 10.84 -11.05 9.26
N CYS A 101 11.07 -12.30 9.70
CA CYS A 101 10.04 -13.07 10.40
C CYS A 101 9.64 -12.48 11.77
N PRO A 102 10.58 -12.01 12.62
CA PRO A 102 10.21 -11.38 13.89
C PRO A 102 9.36 -10.13 13.69
N VAL A 103 9.63 -9.36 12.62
CA VAL A 103 8.83 -8.18 12.30
C VAL A 103 7.45 -8.58 11.79
N ALA A 104 7.35 -9.54 10.88
CA ALA A 104 6.06 -10.00 10.36
C ALA A 104 5.13 -10.49 11.49
N LYS A 105 5.67 -11.26 12.45
CA LYS A 105 4.93 -11.71 13.63
C LYS A 105 4.53 -10.55 14.54
N ARG A 106 5.45 -9.60 14.80
CA ARG A 106 5.15 -8.41 15.59
C ARG A 106 4.03 -7.56 14.98
N GLU A 107 4.01 -7.39 13.66
CA GLU A 107 2.92 -6.67 12.99
C GLU A 107 1.57 -7.35 13.25
N ILE A 108 1.52 -8.68 13.05
CA ILE A 108 0.33 -9.50 13.35
C ILE A 108 -0.13 -9.34 14.80
N ASP A 109 0.80 -9.49 15.76
CA ASP A 109 0.50 -9.40 17.20
C ASP A 109 0.02 -8.00 17.59
N ALA A 110 0.54 -6.96 16.94
CA ALA A 110 0.16 -5.56 17.18
C ALA A 110 -1.18 -5.18 16.53
N GLY A 111 -1.73 -6.00 15.62
CA GLY A 111 -2.94 -5.68 14.87
C GLY A 111 -2.78 -4.43 14.00
N SER A 112 -1.59 -4.23 13.43
CA SER A 112 -1.29 -3.04 12.65
C SER A 112 -2.09 -2.95 11.34
N PRO A 113 -2.10 -1.80 10.65
CA PRO A 113 -2.66 -1.71 9.30
C PRO A 113 -2.02 -2.69 8.29
N ILE A 114 -0.77 -3.09 8.49
CA ILE A 114 -0.09 -4.11 7.66
C ILE A 114 -0.62 -5.51 8.01
N ALA A 115 -0.86 -5.77 9.30
CA ALA A 115 -1.38 -7.04 9.80
C ALA A 115 -2.73 -7.43 9.20
N ALA A 116 -3.55 -6.45 8.83
CA ALA A 116 -4.81 -6.68 8.13
C ALA A 116 -4.66 -7.54 6.86
N PHE A 117 -3.45 -7.55 6.27
CA PHE A 117 -3.13 -8.27 5.04
C PHE A 117 -2.29 -9.54 5.27
N LEU A 118 -1.99 -9.88 6.53
CA LEU A 118 -1.16 -11.02 6.90
C LEU A 118 -1.94 -12.03 7.73
N THR A 119 -1.55 -13.29 7.64
CA THR A 119 -1.98 -14.35 8.56
C THR A 119 -0.80 -15.25 8.86
N ALA A 120 -0.74 -15.79 10.08
CA ALA A 120 0.17 -16.89 10.38
C ALA A 120 -0.17 -18.09 9.47
N ALA A 121 0.87 -18.76 8.97
CA ALA A 121 0.77 -19.96 8.14
C ALA A 121 0.52 -21.22 8.98
#